data_AF-A0A0F7SGW0-F1
#
_entry.id   AF-A0A0F7SGW0-F1
#
_cell.length_a   1.000
_cell.length_b   1.000
_cell.length_c   1.000
_cell.angle_alpha   90.00
_cell.angle_beta   90.00
_cell.angle_gamma   90.00
#
_symmetry.space_group_name_H-M   'P 1'
#
loop_
_entity.id
_entity.type
_entity.pdbx_description
1 polymer ?
#
loop_
_entity_poly.entity_id
_entity_poly.type
_entity_poly.pdbx_seq_one_letter_code
_entity_poly.pdbx_strand_id
1 'polypeptide(L)'
;MNYFKSYGVMSCYNAIAFAQDLKLAHYMKIPQRHTFAVQIYGAIIATFVSTAVLNWQMTLEDVCTTSQKQHFYCNGEATFFTATVFWGTLGPGRVFGAGGIYTSLLYGFLVGAVLPLPFYFLARKYPKSLWAKVHVVVLISGGINWNPYVTIGNYWPQVVIGWFFLVYIKKKYLAWWSKYNYILATAFASAIPLCGILIFGIISSTSADDVVGDWSVNTIYQESCDYLATSSTNKYPECRKYKIPAVGYFGAAPGSGAWD
;
A
#
# COMPACT_ATOMS: atom_id res chain seq x y z
N MET A 1 12.04 17.97 -8.76
CA MET A 1 11.54 16.64 -9.19
C MET A 1 12.65 15.61 -9.12
N ASN A 2 12.34 14.38 -8.69
CA ASN A 2 13.34 13.33 -8.47
C ASN A 2 13.43 12.35 -9.66
N TYR A 3 13.94 12.83 -10.79
CA TYR A 3 13.93 12.08 -12.06
C TYR A 3 14.65 10.73 -11.96
N PHE A 4 15.79 10.68 -11.27
CA PHE A 4 16.59 9.45 -11.15
C PHE A 4 15.81 8.30 -10.50
N LYS A 5 15.18 8.54 -9.35
CA LYS A 5 14.36 7.50 -8.70
C LYS A 5 13.12 7.17 -9.51
N SER A 6 12.47 8.16 -10.12
CA SER A 6 11.28 7.92 -10.94
C SER A 6 11.61 6.99 -12.11
N TYR A 7 12.63 7.29 -12.92
CA TYR A 7 13.02 6.41 -14.03
C TYR A 7 13.62 5.08 -13.56
N GLY A 8 14.42 5.07 -12.50
CA GLY A 8 15.04 3.84 -12.01
C GLY A 8 14.04 2.87 -11.37
N VAL A 9 13.19 3.35 -10.46
CA VAL A 9 12.31 2.49 -9.66
C VAL A 9 10.99 2.24 -10.38
N MET A 10 10.36 3.28 -10.94
CA MET A 10 9.02 3.15 -11.51
C MET A 10 9.03 2.34 -12.81
N SER A 11 10.06 2.51 -13.66
CA SER A 11 10.19 1.71 -14.87
C SER A 11 10.39 0.22 -14.55
N CYS A 12 11.23 -0.11 -13.56
CA CYS A 12 11.40 -1.48 -13.09
C CYS A 12 10.10 -2.05 -12.50
N TYR A 13 9.39 -1.27 -11.68
CA TYR A 13 8.12 -1.69 -11.10
C TYR A 13 7.08 -2.04 -12.18
N ASN A 14 6.89 -1.15 -13.16
CA ASN A 14 5.97 -1.39 -14.27
C ASN A 14 6.41 -2.56 -15.14
N ALA A 15 7.71 -2.74 -15.38
CA ALA A 15 8.23 -3.88 -16.15
C ALA A 15 7.95 -5.22 -15.44
N ILE A 16 8.10 -5.27 -14.12
CA ILE A 16 7.78 -6.47 -13.33
C ILE A 16 6.28 -6.76 -13.38
N ALA A 17 5.43 -5.75 -13.17
CA ALA A 17 3.98 -5.92 -13.26
C ALA A 17 3.54 -6.41 -14.65
N PHE A 18 4.09 -5.83 -15.70
CA PHE A 18 3.85 -6.25 -17.09
C PHE A 18 4.25 -7.71 -17.34
N ALA A 19 5.41 -8.12 -16.84
CA ALA A 19 5.87 -9.51 -16.93
C ALA A 19 5.00 -10.48 -16.11
N GLN A 20 4.54 -10.08 -14.93
CA GLN A 20 3.63 -10.86 -14.09
C GLN A 20 2.32 -11.15 -14.81
N ASP A 21 1.73 -10.14 -15.45
CA ASP A 21 0.47 -10.29 -16.17
C ASP A 21 0.62 -11.17 -17.43
N LEU A 22 1.71 -11.04 -18.18
CA LEU A 22 1.97 -11.91 -19.33
C LEU A 22 2.14 -13.38 -18.91
N LYS A 23 2.78 -13.62 -17.77
CA LYS A 23 2.92 -14.95 -17.18
C LYS A 23 1.56 -15.50 -16.75
N LEU A 24 0.72 -14.68 -16.13
CA LEU A 24 -0.64 -15.07 -15.75
C LEU A 24 -1.50 -15.40 -16.98
N ALA A 25 -1.44 -14.56 -18.03
CA ALA A 25 -2.14 -14.81 -19.29
C ALA A 25 -1.70 -16.12 -19.95
N HIS A 26 -0.40 -16.43 -19.89
CA HIS A 26 0.12 -17.71 -20.36
C HIS A 26 -0.48 -18.90 -19.59
N TYR A 27 -0.60 -18.79 -18.26
CA TYR A 27 -1.24 -19.83 -17.44
C TYR A 27 -2.74 -19.98 -17.72
N MET A 28 -3.42 -18.88 -18.02
CA MET A 28 -4.84 -18.88 -18.39
C MET A 28 -5.10 -19.25 -19.86
N LYS A 29 -4.05 -19.58 -20.62
CA LYS A 29 -4.12 -19.94 -22.06
C LYS A 29 -4.71 -18.82 -22.93
N ILE A 30 -4.55 -17.57 -22.53
CA ILE A 30 -4.92 -16.40 -23.34
C ILE A 30 -3.78 -16.12 -24.34
N PRO A 31 -4.10 -15.78 -25.60
CA PRO A 31 -3.07 -15.50 -26.61
C PRO A 31 -2.23 -14.27 -26.24
N GLN A 32 -0.93 -14.47 -26.05
CA GLN A 32 0.02 -13.48 -25.52
C GLN A 32 0.13 -12.21 -26.37
N ARG A 33 -0.04 -12.31 -27.70
CA ARG A 33 0.01 -11.14 -28.59
C ARG A 33 -1.11 -10.15 -28.32
N HIS A 34 -2.32 -10.66 -28.05
CA HIS A 34 -3.46 -9.82 -27.71
C HIS A 34 -3.30 -9.21 -26.32
N THR A 35 -2.81 -9.99 -25.35
CA THR A 35 -2.50 -9.47 -24.00
C THR A 35 -1.47 -8.34 -24.07
N PHE A 36 -0.37 -8.54 -24.81
CA PHE A 36 0.66 -7.51 -25.02
C PHE A 36 0.07 -6.25 -25.65
N ALA A 37 -0.70 -6.38 -26.74
CA ALA A 37 -1.31 -5.25 -27.42
C ALA A 37 -2.22 -4.45 -26.46
N VAL A 38 -3.10 -5.12 -25.71
CA VAL A 38 -4.00 -4.48 -24.74
C VAL A 38 -3.23 -3.71 -23.67
N GLN A 39 -2.15 -4.27 -23.14
CA GLN A 39 -1.32 -3.59 -22.14
C GLN A 39 -0.62 -2.36 -22.70
N ILE A 40 -0.09 -2.43 -23.93
CA ILE A 40 0.55 -1.29 -24.60
C ILE A 40 -0.47 -0.18 -24.87
N TYR A 41 -1.65 -0.50 -25.40
CA TYR A 41 -2.70 0.49 -25.61
C TYR A 41 -3.15 1.14 -24.29
N GLY A 42 -3.33 0.33 -23.24
CA GLY A 42 -3.66 0.83 -21.91
C GLY A 42 -2.59 1.78 -21.36
N ALA A 43 -1.31 1.44 -21.50
CA ALA A 43 -0.20 2.27 -21.04
C ALA A 43 -0.12 3.61 -21.79
N ILE A 44 -0.34 3.61 -23.11
CA ILE A 44 -0.36 4.84 -23.92
C ILE A 44 -1.48 5.76 -23.45
N ILE A 45 -2.71 5.24 -23.34
CA ILE A 45 -3.87 6.02 -22.89
C ILE A 45 -3.63 6.56 -21.48
N ALA A 46 -3.16 5.70 -20.55
CA ALA A 46 -2.86 6.11 -19.18
C ALA A 46 -1.82 7.24 -19.13
N THR A 47 -0.78 7.19 -19.97
CA THR A 47 0.25 8.24 -20.02
C THR A 47 -0.35 9.60 -20.37
N PHE A 48 -1.21 9.67 -21.39
CA PHE A 48 -1.86 10.92 -21.78
C PHE A 48 -2.84 11.42 -20.72
N VAL A 49 -3.70 10.53 -20.20
CA VAL A 49 -4.69 10.89 -19.18
C VAL A 49 -4.02 11.35 -17.90
N SER A 50 -3.02 10.63 -17.39
CA SER A 50 -2.29 11.01 -16.18
C SER A 50 -1.55 12.34 -16.35
N THR A 51 -0.97 12.60 -17.53
CA THR A 51 -0.31 13.88 -17.81
C THR A 51 -1.31 15.04 -17.87
N ALA A 52 -2.48 14.83 -18.49
CA ALA A 52 -3.53 15.83 -18.57
C ALA A 52 -4.08 16.18 -17.18
N VAL A 53 -4.35 15.16 -16.35
CA VAL A 53 -4.82 15.36 -14.97
C VAL A 53 -3.77 16.08 -14.13
N LEU A 54 -2.49 15.73 -14.25
CA LEU A 54 -1.42 16.43 -13.53
C LEU A 54 -1.33 17.90 -13.96
N ASN A 55 -1.41 18.18 -15.27
CA ASN A 55 -1.39 19.54 -15.77
C ASN A 55 -2.58 20.35 -15.21
N TRP A 56 -3.78 19.78 -15.23
CA TRP A 56 -4.95 20.40 -14.62
C TRP A 56 -4.76 20.64 -13.11
N GLN A 57 -4.25 19.67 -12.36
CA GLN A 57 -3.98 19.83 -10.93
C GLN A 57 -3.03 21.00 -10.65
N MET A 58 -2.02 21.22 -11.49
CA MET A 58 -1.07 22.34 -11.34
C MET A 58 -1.67 23.73 -11.61
N THR A 59 -2.88 23.81 -12.20
CA THR A 59 -3.58 25.09 -12.40
C THR A 59 -4.33 25.58 -11.16
N LEU A 60 -4.50 24.72 -10.15
CA LEU A 60 -5.15 25.08 -8.90
C LEU A 60 -4.19 25.91 -8.03
N GLU A 61 -4.71 26.94 -7.36
CA GLU A 61 -3.94 27.83 -6.49
C GLU A 61 -3.56 27.10 -5.19
N ASP A 62 -2.33 27.26 -4.67
CA ASP A 62 -1.86 26.65 -3.41
C ASP A 62 -1.96 25.11 -3.32
N VAL A 63 -1.79 24.41 -4.44
CA VAL A 63 -1.72 22.93 -4.48
C VAL A 63 -0.56 22.41 -3.63
N CYS A 64 -0.76 21.25 -3.00
CA CYS A 64 0.19 20.65 -2.07
C CYS A 64 0.42 21.41 -0.75
N THR A 65 -0.32 22.51 -0.49
CA THR A 65 -0.29 23.19 0.81
C THR A 65 -1.34 22.61 1.76
N THR A 66 -1.13 22.76 3.08
CA THR A 66 -2.10 22.33 4.10
C THR A 66 -3.34 23.22 4.17
N SER A 67 -3.31 24.40 3.54
CA SER A 67 -4.39 25.41 3.54
C SER A 67 -5.30 25.35 2.31
N GLN A 68 -5.07 24.41 1.39
CA GLN A 68 -5.88 24.28 0.19
C GLN A 68 -7.35 23.99 0.52
N LYS A 69 -8.26 24.83 -0.01
CA LYS A 69 -9.71 24.76 0.22
C LYS A 69 -10.33 23.43 -0.21
N GLN A 70 -9.78 22.83 -1.26
CA GLN A 70 -10.24 21.55 -1.81
C GLN A 70 -9.46 20.35 -1.27
N HIS A 71 -8.59 20.55 -0.27
CA HIS A 71 -7.80 19.50 0.38
C HIS A 71 -6.94 18.64 -0.57
N PHE A 72 -6.45 19.21 -1.66
CA PHE A 72 -5.44 18.57 -2.53
C PHE A 72 -4.07 18.53 -1.83
N TYR A 73 -3.92 17.61 -0.88
CA TYR A 73 -2.68 17.35 -0.15
C TYR A 73 -1.77 16.42 -0.96
N CYS A 74 -0.47 16.73 -1.01
CA CYS A 74 0.52 15.96 -1.76
C CYS A 74 1.37 15.05 -0.85
N ASN A 75 0.72 14.32 0.06
CA ASN A 75 1.40 13.46 1.02
C ASN A 75 2.19 12.32 0.33
N GLY A 76 1.64 11.76 -0.74
CA GLY A 76 2.30 10.73 -1.55
C GLY A 76 3.60 11.23 -2.17
N GLU A 77 3.57 12.40 -2.80
CA GLU A 77 4.75 13.03 -3.41
C GLU A 77 5.79 13.44 -2.37
N ALA A 78 5.36 14.00 -1.24
CA ALA A 78 6.25 14.33 -0.12
C ALA A 78 6.96 13.07 0.43
N THR A 79 6.23 11.95 0.55
CA THR A 79 6.80 10.66 0.96
C THR A 79 7.77 10.12 -0.10
N PHE A 80 7.41 10.22 -1.37
CA PHE A 80 8.27 9.78 -2.47
C PHE A 80 9.57 10.56 -2.52
N PHE A 81 9.51 11.89 -2.32
CA PHE A 81 10.65 12.77 -2.23
C PHE A 81 11.53 12.43 -1.01
N THR A 82 10.92 12.36 0.18
CA THR A 82 11.61 12.05 1.44
C THR A 82 12.33 10.71 1.36
N ALA A 83 11.68 9.68 0.82
CA ALA A 83 12.30 8.38 0.62
C ALA A 83 13.48 8.45 -0.35
N THR A 84 13.46 9.36 -1.33
CA THR A 84 14.62 9.50 -2.22
C THR A 84 15.80 10.17 -1.54
N VAL A 85 15.54 11.20 -0.74
CA VAL A 85 16.59 11.82 0.07
C VAL A 85 17.16 10.77 1.01
N PHE A 86 16.30 10.04 1.73
CA PHE A 86 16.70 8.98 2.66
C PHE A 86 17.61 7.93 2.00
N TRP A 87 17.16 7.31 0.90
CA TRP A 87 17.92 6.25 0.23
C TRP A 87 19.10 6.77 -0.60
N GLY A 88 19.04 8.01 -1.07
CA GLY A 88 20.06 8.63 -1.90
C GLY A 88 21.21 9.26 -1.12
N THR A 89 20.94 9.92 0.02
CA THR A 89 21.96 10.68 0.77
C THR A 89 22.56 9.90 1.95
N LEU A 90 21.76 9.11 2.68
CA LEU A 90 22.29 8.30 3.79
C LEU A 90 22.97 7.03 3.28
N GLY A 91 22.44 6.47 2.19
CA GLY A 91 22.91 5.22 1.59
C GLY A 91 22.63 3.99 2.45
N PRO A 92 22.57 2.79 1.85
CA PRO A 92 22.27 1.56 2.58
C PRO A 92 23.35 1.19 3.59
N GLY A 93 24.62 1.55 3.35
CA GLY A 93 25.73 1.25 4.26
C GLY A 93 25.61 1.92 5.63
N ARG A 94 25.00 3.11 5.71
CA ARG A 94 24.83 3.81 6.99
C ARG A 94 23.61 3.34 7.78
N VAL A 95 22.61 2.81 7.08
CA VAL A 95 21.33 2.33 7.65
C VAL A 95 21.42 0.86 8.05
N PHE A 96 22.06 0.04 7.21
CA PHE A 96 22.13 -1.42 7.35
C PHE A 96 23.55 -1.97 7.52
N GLY A 97 24.60 -1.16 7.36
CA GLY A 97 25.99 -1.61 7.57
C GLY A 97 26.34 -1.76 9.06
N ALA A 98 27.56 -2.23 9.36
CA ALA A 98 27.98 -2.50 10.73
C ALA A 98 27.83 -1.27 11.64
N GLY A 99 27.02 -1.40 12.70
CA GLY A 99 26.69 -0.31 13.64
C GLY A 99 25.52 0.58 13.21
N GLY A 100 24.82 0.27 12.11
CA GLY A 100 23.62 0.97 11.68
C GLY A 100 22.37 0.56 12.47
N ILE A 101 21.39 1.47 12.57
CA ILE A 101 20.15 1.30 13.35
C ILE A 101 19.35 0.06 12.93
N TYR A 102 19.34 -0.26 11.64
CA TYR A 102 18.56 -1.35 11.07
C TYR A 102 19.40 -2.57 10.68
N THR A 103 20.64 -2.65 11.16
CA THR A 103 21.50 -3.84 10.92
C THR A 103 20.84 -5.11 11.42
N SER A 104 20.12 -5.05 12.55
CA SER A 104 19.38 -6.17 13.10
C SER A 104 18.28 -6.70 12.15
N LEU A 105 17.74 -5.84 11.28
CA LEU A 105 16.73 -6.21 10.30
C LEU A 105 17.30 -7.12 9.20
N LEU A 106 18.61 -7.07 8.94
CA LEU A 106 19.27 -7.96 7.99
C LEU A 106 19.22 -9.43 8.44
N TYR A 107 19.14 -9.71 9.74
CA TYR A 107 18.88 -11.07 10.23
C TYR A 107 17.52 -11.60 9.75
N GLY A 108 16.60 -10.72 9.35
CA GLY A 108 15.36 -11.09 8.68
C GLY A 108 15.58 -11.90 7.40
N PHE A 109 16.68 -11.71 6.67
CA PHE A 109 17.02 -12.55 5.51
C PHE A 109 17.34 -13.99 5.91
N LEU A 110 18.10 -14.16 7.00
CA LEU A 110 18.42 -15.48 7.54
C LEU A 110 17.16 -16.17 8.07
N VAL A 111 16.33 -15.44 8.82
CA VAL A 111 15.02 -15.93 9.27
C VAL A 111 14.19 -16.34 8.05
N GLY A 112 14.09 -15.49 7.03
CA GLY A 112 13.34 -15.78 5.80
C GLY A 112 13.86 -17.00 5.03
N ALA A 113 15.17 -17.26 5.05
CA ALA A 113 15.78 -18.45 4.43
C ALA A 113 15.53 -19.74 5.23
N VAL A 114 15.54 -19.66 6.57
CA VAL A 114 15.35 -20.81 7.44
C VAL A 114 13.87 -21.15 7.63
N LEU A 115 12.99 -20.15 7.69
CA LEU A 115 11.58 -20.30 8.02
C LEU A 115 10.83 -21.31 7.13
N PRO A 116 11.08 -21.45 5.81
CA PRO A 116 10.43 -22.48 5.00
C PRO A 116 10.80 -23.92 5.39
N LEU A 117 11.98 -24.14 5.98
CA LEU A 117 12.48 -25.49 6.29
C LEU A 117 11.61 -26.21 7.34
N PRO A 118 11.30 -25.63 8.52
CA PRO A 118 10.36 -26.24 9.46
C PRO A 118 9.00 -26.58 8.83
N PHE A 119 8.41 -25.67 8.05
CA PHE A 119 7.12 -25.90 7.40
C PHE A 119 7.19 -27.02 6.36
N TYR A 120 8.30 -27.13 5.62
CA TYR A 120 8.53 -28.22 4.69
C TYR A 120 8.61 -29.59 5.39
N PHE A 121 9.40 -29.71 6.47
CA PHE A 121 9.52 -30.96 7.21
C PHE A 121 8.23 -31.33 7.94
N LEU A 122 7.50 -30.36 8.49
CA LEU A 122 6.19 -30.55 9.11
C LEU A 122 5.15 -31.02 8.09
N ALA A 123 5.13 -30.43 6.89
CA ALA A 123 4.24 -30.84 5.80
C ALA A 123 4.54 -32.28 5.34
N ARG A 124 5.82 -32.66 5.28
CA ARG A 124 6.23 -34.03 4.90
C ARG A 124 5.90 -35.06 5.98
N LYS A 125 6.06 -34.72 7.25
CA LYS A 125 5.75 -35.62 8.39
C LYS A 125 4.25 -35.77 8.63
N TYR A 126 3.47 -34.70 8.41
CA TYR A 126 2.02 -34.68 8.65
C TYR A 126 1.23 -34.22 7.40
N PRO A 127 1.15 -35.04 6.35
CA PRO A 127 0.56 -34.64 5.06
C PRO A 127 -0.95 -34.34 5.15
N LYS A 128 -1.65 -34.84 6.17
CA LYS A 128 -3.09 -34.58 6.40
C LYS A 128 -3.36 -33.36 7.30
N SER A 129 -2.33 -32.78 7.91
CA SER A 129 -2.49 -31.66 8.85
C SER A 129 -2.60 -30.31 8.15
N LEU A 130 -3.02 -29.28 8.89
CA LEU A 130 -3.08 -27.89 8.41
C LEU A 130 -1.70 -27.38 7.96
N TRP A 131 -0.61 -27.88 8.56
CA TRP A 131 0.76 -27.50 8.22
C TRP A 131 1.12 -27.75 6.75
N ALA A 132 0.52 -28.75 6.11
CA ALA A 132 0.72 -29.02 4.68
C ALA A 132 -0.01 -28.02 3.77
N LYS A 133 -0.92 -27.21 4.31
CA LYS A 133 -1.71 -26.20 3.58
C LYS A 133 -1.20 -24.78 3.77
N VAL A 134 -0.23 -24.56 4.65
CA VAL A 134 0.31 -23.22 4.95
C VAL A 134 1.42 -22.87 3.96
N HIS A 135 1.25 -21.74 3.26
CA HIS A 135 2.29 -21.18 2.40
C HIS A 135 2.98 -20.01 3.13
N VAL A 136 4.13 -20.29 3.74
CA VAL A 136 4.79 -19.36 4.67
C VAL A 136 5.13 -18.00 4.04
N VAL A 137 5.53 -17.99 2.77
CA VAL A 137 5.86 -16.74 2.04
C VAL A 137 4.63 -15.84 1.88
N VAL A 138 3.46 -16.43 1.64
CA VAL A 138 2.21 -15.67 1.45
C VAL A 138 1.76 -15.09 2.79
N LEU A 139 1.92 -15.86 3.87
CA LEU A 139 1.60 -15.42 5.22
C LEU A 139 2.42 -14.19 5.63
N ILE A 140 3.73 -14.20 5.37
CA ILE A 140 4.60 -13.05 5.68
C ILE A 140 4.33 -11.87 4.74
N SER A 141 4.11 -12.13 3.45
CA SER A 141 3.85 -11.08 2.47
C SER A 141 2.62 -10.24 2.80
N GLY A 142 1.60 -10.82 3.45
CA GLY A 142 0.44 -10.09 3.92
C GLY A 142 0.79 -9.05 4.98
N GLY A 143 1.66 -9.41 5.93
CA GLY A 143 2.10 -8.54 7.02
C GLY A 143 2.91 -7.32 6.57
N ILE A 144 3.57 -7.37 5.41
CA ILE A 144 4.30 -6.21 4.84
C ILE A 144 3.35 -5.05 4.54
N ASN A 145 2.09 -5.35 4.20
CA ASN A 145 1.09 -4.32 3.91
C ASN A 145 0.52 -3.69 5.19
N TRP A 146 0.75 -4.28 6.37
CA TRP A 146 0.26 -3.77 7.66
C TRP A 146 1.25 -2.77 8.25
N ASN A 147 1.55 -1.72 7.48
CA ASN A 147 2.42 -0.64 7.91
C ASN A 147 1.69 0.24 8.96
N PRO A 148 2.35 0.70 10.04
CA PRO A 148 1.77 1.59 11.05
C PRO A 148 1.05 2.84 10.53
N TYR A 149 1.29 3.29 9.29
CA TYR A 149 0.52 4.39 8.68
C TYR A 149 -0.93 4.03 8.36
N VAL A 150 -1.27 2.74 8.36
CA VAL A 150 -2.61 2.25 8.02
C VAL A 150 -3.13 1.42 9.19
N THR A 151 -4.07 2.01 9.91
CA THR A 151 -4.80 1.42 11.06
C THR A 151 -5.24 -0.02 10.75
N ILE A 152 -5.17 -0.90 11.75
CA ILE A 152 -5.75 -2.25 11.68
C ILE A 152 -7.20 -2.20 11.21
N GLY A 153 -7.93 -1.14 11.56
CA GLY A 153 -9.31 -0.89 11.11
C GLY A 153 -9.49 -0.80 9.59
N ASN A 154 -8.46 -0.44 8.81
CA ASN A 154 -8.53 -0.39 7.34
C ASN A 154 -8.28 -1.76 6.68
N TYR A 155 -7.44 -2.61 7.28
CA TYR A 155 -7.11 -3.94 6.73
C TYR A 155 -8.01 -5.05 7.26
N TRP A 156 -8.47 -4.97 8.50
CA TRP A 156 -9.28 -6.01 9.14
C TRP A 156 -10.60 -6.30 8.41
N PRO A 157 -11.36 -5.32 7.90
CA PRO A 157 -12.58 -5.58 7.14
C PRO A 157 -12.35 -6.45 5.90
N GLN A 158 -11.16 -6.34 5.27
CA GLN A 158 -10.80 -7.14 4.11
C GLN A 158 -10.69 -8.63 4.46
N VAL A 159 -10.25 -8.96 5.68
CA VAL A 159 -10.16 -10.34 6.18
C VAL A 159 -11.54 -10.97 6.30
N VAL A 160 -12.53 -10.22 6.80
CA VAL A 160 -13.91 -10.70 6.97
C VAL A 160 -14.54 -11.02 5.61
N ILE A 161 -14.41 -10.11 4.65
CA ILE A 161 -14.90 -10.30 3.28
C ILE A 161 -14.16 -11.47 2.61
N GLY A 162 -12.84 -11.53 2.73
CA GLY A 162 -12.03 -12.62 2.21
C GLY A 162 -12.44 -13.98 2.77
N TRP A 163 -12.66 -14.09 4.08
CA TRP A 163 -13.14 -15.31 4.72
C TRP A 163 -14.54 -15.71 4.22
N PHE A 164 -15.46 -14.75 4.09
CA PHE A 164 -16.81 -15.02 3.61
C PHE A 164 -16.80 -15.61 2.18
N PHE A 165 -16.07 -15.00 1.24
CA PHE A 165 -16.02 -15.47 -0.14
C PHE A 165 -15.16 -16.72 -0.32
N LEU A 166 -14.00 -16.80 0.33
CA LEU A 166 -13.02 -17.89 0.12
C LEU A 166 -13.28 -19.12 1.00
N VAL A 167 -13.95 -18.97 2.15
CA VAL A 167 -14.23 -20.08 3.08
C VAL A 167 -15.71 -20.45 3.06
N TYR A 168 -16.62 -19.51 3.32
CA TYR A 168 -18.05 -19.82 3.42
C TYR A 168 -18.67 -20.13 2.05
N ILE A 169 -18.59 -19.19 1.10
CA ILE A 169 -19.18 -19.36 -0.24
C ILE A 169 -18.49 -20.49 -1.00
N LYS A 170 -17.15 -20.53 -1.01
CA LYS A 170 -16.42 -21.59 -1.72
C LYS A 170 -16.78 -23.00 -1.25
N LYS A 171 -17.01 -23.21 0.05
CA LYS A 171 -17.39 -24.53 0.61
C LYS A 171 -18.82 -24.91 0.28
N LYS A 172 -19.77 -23.96 0.33
CA LYS A 172 -21.21 -24.24 0.19
C LYS A 172 -21.72 -24.12 -1.25
N TYR A 173 -21.12 -23.23 -2.06
CA TYR A 173 -21.57 -22.86 -3.40
C TYR A 173 -20.41 -22.83 -4.41
N LEU A 174 -19.70 -23.96 -4.53
CA LEU A 174 -18.51 -24.07 -5.39
C LEU A 174 -18.78 -23.72 -6.86
N ALA A 175 -19.92 -24.17 -7.41
CA ALA A 175 -20.30 -23.90 -8.79
C ALA A 175 -20.43 -22.39 -9.07
N TRP A 176 -21.11 -21.66 -8.19
CA TRP A 176 -21.23 -20.20 -8.29
C TRP A 176 -19.87 -19.51 -8.12
N TRP A 177 -19.11 -19.93 -7.10
CA TRP A 177 -17.80 -19.34 -6.80
C TRP A 177 -16.83 -19.46 -7.97
N SER A 178 -16.72 -20.64 -8.58
CA SER A 178 -15.80 -20.88 -9.70
C SER A 178 -16.12 -20.04 -10.95
N LYS A 179 -17.40 -19.73 -11.18
CA LYS A 179 -17.86 -18.99 -12.36
C LYS A 179 -17.84 -17.47 -12.17
N TYR A 180 -18.23 -16.97 -11.01
CA TYR A 180 -18.52 -15.54 -10.82
C TYR A 180 -17.62 -14.82 -9.83
N ASN A 181 -16.92 -15.51 -8.93
CA ASN A 181 -16.17 -14.85 -7.85
C ASN A 181 -15.08 -13.91 -8.38
N TYR A 182 -14.31 -14.34 -9.38
CA TYR A 182 -13.27 -13.50 -9.97
C TYR A 182 -13.83 -12.35 -10.79
N ILE A 183 -14.95 -12.55 -11.50
CA ILE A 183 -15.63 -11.49 -12.25
C ILE A 183 -16.15 -10.41 -11.28
N LEU A 184 -16.75 -10.84 -10.17
CA LEU A 184 -17.22 -9.94 -9.11
C LEU A 184 -16.07 -9.17 -8.46
N ALA A 185 -14.95 -9.83 -8.18
CA ALA A 185 -13.76 -9.18 -7.65
C ALA A 185 -13.22 -8.11 -8.61
N THR A 186 -13.13 -8.42 -9.91
CA THR A 186 -12.72 -7.43 -10.92
C THR A 186 -13.72 -6.29 -11.05
N ALA A 187 -15.02 -6.57 -10.93
CA ALA A 187 -16.06 -5.54 -10.98
C ALA A 187 -15.90 -4.55 -9.83
N PHE A 188 -15.73 -5.02 -8.58
CA PHE A 188 -15.49 -4.14 -7.44
C PHE A 188 -14.20 -3.34 -7.57
N ALA A 189 -13.11 -3.96 -8.05
CA ALA A 189 -11.85 -3.25 -8.27
C ALA A 189 -11.99 -2.11 -9.30
N SER A 190 -12.78 -2.32 -10.37
CA SER A 190 -13.07 -1.29 -11.37
C SER A 190 -14.11 -0.26 -10.92
N ALA A 191 -15.02 -0.62 -10.01
CA ALA A 191 -16.08 0.26 -9.52
C ALA A 191 -15.52 1.35 -8.60
N ILE A 192 -14.51 1.04 -7.76
CA ILE A 192 -13.90 2.00 -6.84
C ILE A 192 -13.46 3.31 -7.54
N PRO A 193 -12.62 3.30 -8.59
CA PRO A 193 -12.21 4.53 -9.26
C PRO A 193 -13.36 5.23 -9.96
N LEU A 194 -14.32 4.49 -10.54
CA LEU A 194 -15.51 5.07 -11.18
C LEU A 194 -16.39 5.81 -10.16
N CYS A 195 -16.65 5.19 -9.02
CA CYS A 195 -17.34 5.84 -7.90
C CYS A 195 -16.56 7.06 -7.40
N GLY A 196 -15.24 6.98 -7.33
CA GLY A 196 -14.39 8.12 -6.96
C GLY A 196 -14.56 9.32 -7.89
N ILE A 197 -14.56 9.10 -9.21
CA ILE A 197 -14.78 10.16 -10.20
C ILE A 197 -16.18 10.75 -10.07
N LEU A 198 -17.21 9.90 -9.88
CA LEU A 198 -18.58 10.36 -9.71
C LEU A 198 -18.76 11.20 -8.44
N ILE A 199 -18.24 10.72 -7.31
CA ILE A 199 -18.27 11.44 -6.03
C ILE A 199 -17.54 12.78 -6.18
N PHE A 200 -16.35 12.78 -6.79
CA PHE A 200 -15.59 14.00 -7.04
C PHE A 200 -16.37 14.99 -7.92
N GLY A 201 -16.98 14.51 -9.00
CA GLY A 201 -17.77 15.35 -9.91
C GLY A 201 -19.01 15.95 -9.23
N ILE A 202 -19.72 15.16 -8.43
CA ILE A 202 -20.91 15.61 -7.69
C ILE A 202 -20.52 16.66 -6.64
N ILE A 203 -19.53 16.36 -5.78
CA ILE A 203 -19.07 17.27 -4.71
C ILE A 203 -18.43 18.55 -5.28
N SER A 204 -17.80 18.48 -6.46
CA SER A 204 -17.24 19.69 -7.11
C SER A 204 -18.29 20.58 -7.76
N SER A 205 -19.48 20.04 -8.07
CA SER A 205 -20.55 20.75 -8.78
C SER A 205 -21.60 21.38 -7.85
N THR A 206 -21.67 20.94 -6.60
CA THR A 206 -22.61 21.44 -5.59
C THR A 206 -21.82 21.85 -4.34
N SER A 207 -22.27 22.84 -3.57
CA SER A 207 -21.74 23.09 -2.23
C SER A 207 -21.72 21.78 -1.45
N ALA A 208 -20.53 21.32 -1.05
CA ALA A 208 -20.31 20.02 -0.42
C ALA A 208 -21.24 19.78 0.79
N ASP A 209 -21.61 20.86 1.49
CA ASP A 209 -22.47 20.84 2.66
C ASP A 209 -23.93 20.46 2.36
N ASP A 210 -24.44 20.71 1.13
CA ASP A 210 -25.84 20.44 0.77
C ASP A 210 -26.09 19.00 0.32
N VAL A 211 -25.04 18.31 -0.16
CA VAL A 211 -25.17 16.96 -0.77
C VAL A 211 -24.66 15.86 0.15
N VAL A 212 -23.63 16.14 0.96
CA VAL A 212 -22.89 15.07 1.67
C VAL A 212 -23.57 14.64 2.98
N GLY A 213 -24.54 15.40 3.49
CA GLY A 213 -25.22 15.07 4.74
C GLY A 213 -24.24 14.93 5.92
N ASP A 214 -24.57 14.11 6.92
CA ASP A 214 -23.66 13.85 8.04
C ASP A 214 -22.49 12.94 7.62
N TRP A 215 -21.34 13.56 7.28
CA TRP A 215 -20.08 12.86 6.97
C TRP A 215 -19.34 12.38 8.22
N SER A 216 -19.92 12.52 9.42
CA SER A 216 -19.28 12.18 10.69
C SER A 216 -18.74 10.75 10.71
N VAL A 217 -19.45 9.79 10.10
CA VAL A 217 -19.05 8.37 10.04
C VAL A 217 -17.69 8.16 9.36
N ASN A 218 -17.38 8.99 8.37
CA ASN A 218 -16.10 8.95 7.67
C ASN A 218 -15.00 9.74 8.39
N THR A 219 -15.31 10.42 9.49
CA THR A 219 -14.34 11.13 10.34
C THR A 219 -14.02 10.39 11.65
N ILE A 220 -14.77 9.34 12.01
CA ILE A 220 -14.58 8.57 13.27
C ILE A 220 -13.16 8.03 13.40
N TYR A 221 -12.51 7.64 12.29
CA TYR A 221 -11.12 7.17 12.35
C TYR A 221 -10.15 8.23 12.90
N GLN A 222 -10.49 9.52 12.79
CA GLN A 222 -9.67 10.63 13.28
C GLN A 222 -9.66 10.72 14.82
N GLU A 223 -10.62 10.08 15.49
CA GLU A 223 -10.66 9.96 16.96
C GLU A 223 -9.88 8.74 17.45
N SER A 224 -9.46 7.85 16.55
CA SER A 224 -8.70 6.64 16.94
C SER A 224 -7.29 6.99 17.43
N CYS A 225 -6.79 6.25 18.42
CA CYS A 225 -5.42 6.42 18.91
C CYS A 225 -4.38 6.27 17.79
N ASP A 226 -4.64 5.47 16.76
CA ASP A 226 -3.74 5.30 15.61
C ASP A 226 -3.60 6.60 14.81
N TYR A 227 -4.70 7.34 14.60
CA TYR A 227 -4.65 8.64 13.94
C TYR A 227 -4.04 9.70 14.87
N LEU A 228 -4.49 9.76 16.12
CA LEU A 228 -4.04 10.74 17.11
C LEU A 228 -2.56 10.60 17.47
N ALA A 229 -2.00 9.38 17.43
CA ALA A 229 -0.58 9.13 17.68
C ALA A 229 0.34 9.67 16.56
N THR A 230 -0.18 9.84 15.34
CA THR A 230 0.57 10.45 14.22
C THR A 230 0.54 11.97 14.22
N SER A 231 -0.36 12.58 14.99
CA SER A 231 -0.41 14.04 15.14
C SER A 231 0.78 14.53 15.97
N SER A 232 1.56 15.45 15.39
CA SER A 232 2.72 16.09 16.03
C SER A 232 2.34 16.91 17.28
N THR A 233 1.05 17.22 17.47
CA THR A 233 0.58 17.86 18.69
C THR A 233 0.60 16.84 19.84
N ASN A 234 1.16 17.23 20.98
CA ASN A 234 1.22 16.43 22.20
C ASN A 234 -0.17 16.29 22.89
N LYS A 235 -1.26 16.34 22.09
CA LYS A 235 -2.65 16.47 22.51
C LYS A 235 -3.21 15.18 23.12
N TYR A 236 -2.62 14.03 22.76
CA TYR A 236 -3.01 12.70 23.27
C TYR A 236 -1.76 11.84 23.54
N PRO A 237 -1.05 12.07 24.67
CA PRO A 237 0.15 11.32 25.02
C PRO A 237 -0.13 9.85 25.39
N GLU A 238 -1.33 9.51 25.83
CA GLU A 238 -1.77 8.17 26.22
C GLU A 238 -1.82 7.17 25.05
N CYS A 239 -1.99 7.66 23.82
CA CYS A 239 -2.00 6.82 22.63
C CYS A 239 -0.58 6.45 22.13
N ARG A 240 0.49 7.05 22.69
CA ARG A 240 1.88 6.81 22.27
C ARG A 240 2.61 5.93 23.29
N LYS A 241 3.24 4.87 22.80
CA LYS A 241 4.08 3.99 23.65
C LYS A 241 5.31 4.71 24.22
N TYR A 242 5.87 5.68 23.49
CA TYR A 242 6.99 6.50 23.93
C TYR A 242 6.64 7.99 23.85
N LYS A 243 7.02 8.77 24.87
CA LYS A 243 6.86 10.23 24.87
C LYS A 243 7.82 10.85 23.85
N ILE A 244 7.34 11.83 23.08
CA ILE A 244 8.23 12.57 22.17
C ILE A 244 9.23 13.37 23.01
N PRO A 245 10.55 13.18 22.81
CA PRO A 245 11.56 13.95 23.51
C PRO A 245 11.47 15.42 23.12
N ALA A 246 11.69 16.31 24.11
CA ALA A 246 11.61 17.77 23.92
C ALA A 246 12.55 18.32 22.84
N VAL A 247 13.59 17.54 22.49
CA VAL A 247 14.61 17.90 21.50
C VAL A 247 14.18 17.56 20.05
N GLY A 248 13.02 16.89 19.87
CA GLY A 248 12.43 16.62 18.55
C GLY A 248 13.01 15.42 17.78
N TYR A 249 13.92 14.65 18.38
CA TYR A 249 14.48 13.43 17.80
C TYR A 249 14.67 12.34 18.87
N PHE A 250 14.47 11.08 18.47
CA PHE A 250 14.79 9.92 19.31
C PHE A 250 16.23 9.46 19.01
N GLY A 251 17.03 9.23 20.04
CA GLY A 251 18.44 8.82 19.92
C GLY A 251 19.43 10.00 20.00
N ALA A 252 20.67 9.75 19.56
CA ALA A 252 21.74 10.75 19.60
C ALA A 252 21.51 11.94 18.64
N ALA A 253 22.16 13.06 18.93
CA ALA A 253 21.90 14.34 18.27
C ALA A 253 22.07 14.30 16.74
N PRO A 254 21.19 14.96 15.95
CA PRO A 254 21.34 15.08 14.50
C PRO A 254 22.73 15.62 14.14
N GLY A 255 23.47 14.86 13.34
CA GLY A 255 24.83 15.24 12.91
C GLY A 255 25.97 14.66 13.76
N SER A 256 25.68 14.00 14.89
CA SER A 256 26.71 13.33 15.71
C SER A 256 27.28 12.06 15.05
N GLY A 257 26.57 11.50 14.05
CA GLY A 257 26.96 10.26 13.37
C GLY A 257 26.82 8.99 14.23
N ALA A 258 26.55 9.15 15.52
CA ALA A 258 26.18 8.08 16.43
C ALA A 258 24.65 7.91 16.42
N TRP A 259 24.20 6.67 16.51
CA TRP A 259 22.82 6.33 16.81
C TRP A 259 22.89 5.31 17.95
N ASP A 260 22.36 5.66 19.11
CA ASP A 260 22.23 4.76 20.27
C ASP A 260 21.12 3.71 20.05
#